data_AF-A0A3M1WK34-F1
#
_entry.id   AF-A0A3M1WK34-F1
#
_cell.length_a   1.000
_cell.length_b   1.000
_cell.length_c   1.000
_cell.angle_alpha   90.00
_cell.angle_beta   90.00
_cell.angle_gamma   90.00
#
_symmetry.space_group_name_H-M   'P 1'
#
loop_
_entity.id
_entity.type
_entity.pdbx_description
1 polymer ?
#
loop_
_entity_poly.entity_id
_entity_poly.type
_entity_poly.pdbx_seq_one_letter_code
_entity_poly.pdbx_strand_id
1 'polypeptide(L)' 'AFGVAVVGDLAFVADGEGGLRIIDVSDPARPFERGFLDTPDAALGVAVVGDLAFVADAKGGLFILR' A
#
# COMPACT_ATOMS: atom_id res chain seq x y z
N ALA A 1 9.49 -0.22 3.17
CA ALA A 1 8.21 -0.53 3.84
C ALA A 1 8.16 -0.01 5.28
N PHE A 2 7.28 0.95 5.54
CA PHE A 2 6.92 1.45 6.87
C PHE A 2 5.64 0.81 7.43
N GLY A 3 4.77 0.29 6.56
CA GLY A 3 3.56 -0.43 6.93
C GLY A 3 3.14 -1.43 5.86
N VAL A 4 2.44 -2.48 6.29
CA VAL A 4 1.85 -3.48 5.40
C VAL A 4 0.45 -3.86 5.88
N ALA A 5 -0.49 -3.98 4.95
CA ALA A 5 -1.80 -4.56 5.18
C ALA A 5 -2.06 -5.62 4.11
N VAL A 6 -2.67 -6.76 4.49
CA VAL A 6 -2.95 -7.86 3.58
C VAL A 6 -4.46 -8.10 3.54
N VAL A 7 -5.03 -8.16 2.34
CA VAL A 7 -6.43 -8.50 2.11
C VAL A 7 -6.51 -9.54 0.99
N GLY A 8 -6.93 -10.75 1.34
CA GLY A 8 -6.84 -11.90 0.42
C GLY A 8 -5.39 -12.12 -0.02
N ASP A 9 -5.18 -12.16 -1.33
CA ASP A 9 -3.87 -12.36 -1.95
C ASP A 9 -3.15 -11.06 -2.30
N LEU A 10 -3.61 -9.92 -1.79
CA LEU A 10 -2.98 -8.61 -2.04
C LEU A 10 -2.32 -8.06 -0.78
N ALA A 11 -1.04 -7.72 -0.91
CA ALA A 11 -0.29 -6.96 0.08
C ALA A 11 -0.17 -5.49 -0.35
N PHE A 12 -0.70 -4.61 0.48
CA PHE A 12 -0.59 -3.17 0.37
C PHE A 12 0.60 -2.73 1.21
N VAL A 13 1.59 -2.08 0.59
CA VAL A 13 2.86 -1.73 1.23
C VAL A 13 3.05 -0.23 1.16
N ALA A 14 3.13 0.43 2.32
CA ALA A 14 3.56 1.82 2.40
C ALA A 14 5.09 1.85 2.29
N ASP A 15 5.62 2.21 1.13
CA ASP A 15 7.03 2.08 0.78
C ASP A 15 7.82 3.39 0.82
N GLY A 16 7.47 4.28 1.76
CA GLY A 16 8.11 5.57 1.89
C GLY A 16 7.95 6.39 0.61
N GLU A 17 9.06 6.88 0.04
CA GLU A 17 9.06 7.65 -1.20
C GLU A 17 8.56 6.86 -2.42
N GLY A 18 8.46 5.53 -2.34
CA GLY A 18 7.85 4.68 -3.37
C GLY A 18 6.31 4.71 -3.36
N GLY A 19 5.71 5.43 -2.41
CA GLY A 19 4.25 5.53 -2.23
C GLY A 19 3.61 4.24 -1.74
N LEU A 20 2.38 3.99 -2.18
CA LEU A 20 1.67 2.73 -1.94
C LEU A 20 2.00 1.73 -3.06
N ARG A 21 2.53 0.56 -2.70
CA ARG A 21 2.70 -0.57 -3.63
C ARG A 21 1.63 -1.62 -3.35
N ILE A 22 1.06 -2.18 -4.42
CA ILE A 22 0.05 -3.26 -4.34
C ILE A 22 0.68 -4.49 -4.97
N ILE A 23 1.02 -5.46 -4.13
CA ILE A 23 1.73 -6.68 -4.52
C ILE A 23 0.75 -7.84 -4.48
N ASP A 24 0.65 -8.57 -5.59
CA ASP A 24 -0.03 -9.88 -5.60
C ASP A 24 0.91 -10.93 -5.00
N VAL A 25 0.43 -11.59 -3.95
CA VAL A 25 1.14 -12.60 -3.16
C VAL A 25 0.42 -13.95 -3.21
N SER A 26 -0.43 -14.19 -4.21
CA SER A 26 -1.16 -15.46 -4.41
C SER A 26 -0.22 -16.66 -4.60
N ASP A 27 0.94 -16.45 -5.23
CA ASP A 27 2.08 -17.36 -5.21
C ASP A 27 3.21 -16.74 -4.38
N PRO A 28 3.39 -17.17 -3.10
CA PRO A 28 4.44 -16.64 -2.23
C PRO A 28 5.86 -16.85 -2.75
N ALA A 29 6.08 -17.83 -3.65
CA ALA A 29 7.38 -18.05 -4.26
C ALA A 29 7.65 -17.08 -5.42
N ARG A 30 6.61 -16.44 -5.97
CA ARG A 30 6.69 -15.57 -7.14
C ARG A 30 5.75 -14.34 -7.02
N PRO A 31 5.92 -13.50 -5.98
CA PRO A 31 5.12 -12.29 -5.87
C PRO A 31 5.43 -11.33 -7.02
N PHE A 32 4.43 -10.54 -7.41
CA PHE A 32 4.62 -9.49 -8.41
C PHE A 32 3.80 -8.25 -8.09
N GLU A 33 4.27 -7.10 -8.54
CA GLU A 33 3.55 -5.85 -8.35
C GLU A 33 2.36 -5.76 -9.30
N ARG A 34 1.16 -5.68 -8.71
CA ARG A 34 -0.10 -5.53 -9.44
C ARG A 34 -0.39 -4.07 -9.78
N GLY A 35 0.12 -3.13 -8.98
CA GLY A 35 -0.01 -1.70 -9.21
C GLY A 35 0.64 -0.87 -8.11
N PHE A 36 0.61 0.45 -8.30
CA PHE A 36 1.13 1.40 -7.33
C PHE A 36 0.39 2.73 -7.40
N LEU A 37 0.51 3.51 -6.33
CA LEU A 37 0.16 4.92 -6.28
C LEU A 37 1.34 5.68 -5.69
N ASP A 38 1.92 6.59 -6.46
CA ASP A 38 2.89 7.54 -5.94
C ASP A 38 2.16 8.54 -5.03
N THR A 39 2.63 8.67 -3.80
CA THR A 39 2.18 9.72 -2.87
C THR A 39 3.10 10.93 -3.01
N PRO A 40 2.61 12.17 -2.83
CA PRO A 40 3.44 13.37 -2.88
C PRO A 40 4.59 13.39 -1.86
N ASP A 41 4.39 12.79 -0.68
CA ASP A 41 5.43 12.58 0.33
C ASP A 41 5.63 11.07 0.60
N ALA A 42 6.36 10.73 1.66
CA ALA A 42 6.59 9.36 2.07
C ALA A 42 5.32 8.70 2.63
N ALA A 43 4.92 7.56 2.05
CA ALA A 43 3.94 6.66 2.63
C ALA A 43 4.49 5.97 3.88
N LEU A 44 3.92 6.29 5.05
CA LEU A 44 4.38 5.84 6.37
C LEU A 44 3.54 4.71 6.96
N GLY A 45 2.32 4.52 6.48
CA GLY A 45 1.42 3.50 7.00
C GLY A 45 0.28 3.22 6.04
N VAL A 46 -0.26 2.02 6.15
CA VAL A 46 -1.43 1.61 5.39
C VAL A 46 -2.34 0.74 6.25
N ALA A 47 -3.64 0.98 6.14
CA ALA A 47 -4.70 0.14 6.69
C ALA A 47 -5.76 -0.10 5.63
N VAL A 48 -6.39 -1.29 5.63
CA VAL A 48 -7.47 -1.60 4.69
C VAL A 48 -8.71 -1.96 5.48
N VAL A 49 -9.84 -1.32 5.14
CA VAL A 49 -11.15 -1.56 5.77
C VAL A 49 -12.19 -1.67 4.67
N GLY A 50 -12.80 -2.86 4.55
CA GLY A 50 -13.72 -3.14 3.45
C GLY A 50 -13.00 -3.09 2.10
N ASP A 51 -13.53 -2.28 1.18
CA ASP A 51 -12.95 -2.01 -0.14
C ASP A 51 -12.03 -0.77 -0.15
N LEU A 52 -11.68 -0.21 1.01
CA LEU A 52 -10.91 1.03 1.08
C LEU A 52 -9.52 0.82 1.69
N ALA A 53 -8.50 1.38 1.03
CA ALA A 53 -7.15 1.50 1.57
C ALA A 53 -6.88 2.93 2.05
N PHE A 54 -6.37 3.06 3.27
CA PHE A 54 -6.04 4.32 3.94
C PHE A 54 -4.53 4.41 4.05
N VAL A 55 -3.92 5.41 3.42
CA VAL A 55 -2.46 5.60 3.40
C VAL A 55 -2.08 6.90 4.10
N ALA A 56 -1.27 6.79 5.15
CA ALA A 56 -0.71 7.94 5.83
C ALA A 56 0.50 8.45 5.03
N ASP A 57 0.37 9.64 4.43
CA ASP A 57 1.37 10.27 3.59
C ASP A 57 2.00 11.44 4.33
N ALA A 58 3.24 11.28 4.81
CA ALA A 58 3.88 12.06 5.86
C ALA A 58 3.35 13.49 6.08
N LYS A 59 3.56 14.40 5.12
CA LYS A 59 3.06 15.79 5.16
C LYS A 59 1.81 15.99 4.30
N GLY A 60 1.54 15.10 3.35
CA GLY A 60 0.38 15.09 2.48
C GLY A 60 -0.94 14.70 3.16
N GLY A 61 -0.89 14.13 4.37
CA GLY A 61 -2.06 13.78 5.17
C GLY A 61 -2.52 12.34 4.96
N LEU A 62 -3.80 12.16 4.59
CA LEU A 62 -4.44 10.85 4.46
C LEU A 62 -5.01 10.66 3.05
N PHE A 63 -4.53 9.64 2.35
CA PHE A 63 -5.09 9.20 1.08
C PHE A 63 -6.07 8.06 1.31
N ILE A 64 -7.20 8.10 0.62
CA ILE A 64 -8.22 7.04 0.66
C ILE A 64 -8.41 6.54 -0.76
N LEU A 65 -8.10 5.26 -0.97
CA LEU A 65 -8.24 4.57 -2.25
C LEU A 65 -9.37 3.54 -2.16
N ARG A 66 -9.94 3.21 -3.32
CA ARG A 66 -10.92 2.14 -3.51
C ARG A 66 -10.38 1.11 -4.51
#